data_AF-A0A3Q1N7T7-F1
#
_entry.id   AF-A0A3Q1N7T7-F1
#
_cell.length_a   1.000
_cell.length_b   1.000
_cell.length_c   1.000
_cell.angle_alpha   90.00
_cell.angle_beta   90.00
_cell.angle_gamma   90.00
#
_symmetry.space_group_name_H-M   'P 1'
#
loop_
_entity.id
_entity.type
_entity.pdbx_description
1 polymer ?
#
loop_
_entity_poly.entity_id
_entity_poly.type
_entity_poly.pdbx_seq_one_letter_code
_entity_poly.pdbx_strand_id
1 'polypeptide(L)'
;MTAESRNAADLSPKDTREMEGIVIVKVEEEGTDDEEDRFPTERSNTELSPQFLSRSTTMNERALLSSYLVAYRVAKEKMAHTAAEKIILPACMDMVRTIFDDKSADKLRTIPLSDNTISRRICTIAKHLEAMLMTRLQSGIDFAIQLDESTDTASGPTLLVYVRYMWQDDFIEDLLCCLNLNSQVTGLDVFTELDKCVVGRYKLNWRNCKGISSDGAANMTGKHSRLLENLLEATHNNALWNHCFIHREALVSKEIPPSLMDVLKNAVKIVNFSKGSSLNSRLLEIFCSEIGENHTHLLFHTEVRWLSQGKVLSRVYELRHEIYIFLIEKQSHLANIFEDDVWVSKLAYLSDIFGILNELSLKLQGKNNHIFQYLEHIRGFQKMLLLWQTRLKSNRPSYYMFPTLLQHIEENIINEECLKVIKSEILIHLTSLSQTFHHYFPEEKFASLKENIRIKDPFAFQTPESILELNLVPEEENELLQLSSSFTLRNYYKTLSLSAFWIKIKEEFPLLSRKSILLLLPFTPTYLCELGFSILTRLKTKKRNRLNSAPDMRVALSSCVPDWSELMNRQAHPSH
;
A
#
# COMPACT_ATOMS: atom_id res chain seq x y z
N MET A 1 61.35 -10.88 -7.46
CA MET A 1 62.23 -11.89 -8.09
C MET A 1 62.13 -11.73 -9.59
N THR A 2 63.29 -11.80 -10.27
CA THR A 2 63.54 -12.16 -11.68
C THR A 2 62.41 -12.12 -12.73
N ALA A 3 62.74 -11.48 -13.86
CA ALA A 3 61.98 -11.49 -15.11
C ALA A 3 62.26 -12.75 -15.98
N GLU A 4 61.78 -12.69 -17.23
CA GLU A 4 61.97 -13.57 -18.41
C GLU A 4 60.77 -14.48 -18.78
N SER A 5 60.48 -14.74 -20.07
CA SER A 5 60.80 -14.02 -21.32
C SER A 5 59.98 -14.60 -22.52
N ARG A 6 60.03 -13.92 -23.68
CA ARG A 6 59.64 -14.38 -25.05
C ARG A 6 58.13 -14.44 -25.36
N ASN A 7 57.64 -14.23 -26.59
CA ASN A 7 58.04 -13.59 -27.87
C ASN A 7 56.81 -13.77 -28.82
N ALA A 8 56.63 -13.17 -30.01
CA ALA A 8 57.03 -11.92 -30.68
C ALA A 8 56.39 -11.97 -32.11
N ALA A 9 56.43 -10.86 -32.88
CA ALA A 9 55.91 -10.69 -34.26
C ALA A 9 54.36 -10.64 -34.40
N ASP A 10 53.67 -9.57 -34.81
CA ASP A 10 53.95 -8.33 -35.60
C ASP A 10 53.64 -8.41 -37.11
N LEU A 11 53.34 -7.23 -37.69
CA LEU A 11 53.14 -6.86 -39.11
C LEU A 11 51.72 -6.87 -39.71
N SER A 12 51.11 -5.67 -39.68
CA SER A 12 50.28 -5.09 -40.76
C SER A 12 51.20 -4.59 -41.92
N PRO A 13 50.77 -4.02 -43.10
CA PRO A 13 49.71 -3.01 -43.26
C PRO A 13 49.01 -2.86 -44.66
N LYS A 14 48.25 -1.75 -44.82
CA LYS A 14 47.95 -0.92 -46.03
C LYS A 14 46.88 -1.29 -47.07
N ASP A 15 45.87 -0.41 -47.11
CA ASP A 15 45.38 0.42 -48.24
C ASP A 15 45.66 0.01 -49.70
N THR A 16 44.61 0.06 -50.55
CA THR A 16 44.58 0.96 -51.74
C THR A 16 43.17 1.10 -52.35
N ARG A 17 42.96 2.17 -53.14
CA ARG A 17 41.76 2.48 -53.95
C ARG A 17 42.09 2.33 -55.43
N GLU A 18 41.07 2.07 -56.28
CA GLU A 18 40.82 2.58 -57.65
C GLU A 18 39.62 1.76 -58.23
N MET A 19 38.56 2.23 -58.91
CA MET A 19 38.22 3.32 -59.85
C MET A 19 38.42 3.02 -61.36
N GLU A 20 37.41 3.42 -62.16
CA GLU A 20 37.33 3.45 -63.64
C GLU A 20 37.17 2.09 -64.40
N GLY A 21 36.49 2.00 -65.56
CA GLY A 21 35.93 3.06 -66.44
C GLY A 21 34.86 2.57 -67.45
N ILE A 22 34.51 3.43 -68.44
CA ILE A 22 33.29 3.41 -69.30
C ILE A 22 33.62 3.27 -70.81
N VAL A 23 32.82 2.53 -71.61
CA VAL A 23 32.53 2.75 -73.07
C VAL A 23 31.16 2.08 -73.39
N ILE A 24 30.02 2.71 -73.76
CA ILE A 24 29.54 3.41 -75.01
C ILE A 24 29.49 2.44 -76.25
N VAL A 25 28.37 2.25 -77.00
CA VAL A 25 27.95 2.97 -78.24
C VAL A 25 26.62 2.40 -78.82
N LYS A 26 25.65 3.31 -79.10
CA LYS A 26 24.54 3.42 -80.12
C LYS A 26 23.60 2.23 -80.51
N VAL A 27 22.25 2.40 -80.60
CA VAL A 27 21.35 3.03 -81.64
C VAL A 27 21.65 2.46 -83.07
N GLU A 28 20.75 2.18 -84.04
CA GLU A 28 19.42 2.67 -84.51
C GLU A 28 18.35 1.52 -84.68
N GLU A 29 17.02 1.66 -84.39
CA GLU A 29 15.82 2.14 -85.18
C GLU A 29 15.27 1.22 -86.32
N GLU A 30 14.00 0.76 -86.25
CA GLU A 30 13.04 0.57 -87.37
C GLU A 30 11.67 0.08 -86.84
N GLY A 31 10.56 0.39 -87.52
CA GLY A 31 9.21 -0.09 -87.16
C GLY A 31 8.26 -0.10 -88.35
N THR A 32 7.08 -0.73 -88.18
CA THR A 32 5.88 -0.53 -89.02
C THR A 32 4.65 -1.18 -88.36
N ASP A 33 3.47 -0.72 -88.78
CA ASP A 33 2.15 -1.01 -88.22
C ASP A 33 1.61 -2.42 -88.57
N ASP A 34 0.71 -2.94 -87.72
CA ASP A 34 -0.70 -3.23 -88.10
C ASP A 34 -1.51 -3.70 -86.87
N GLU A 35 -2.82 -3.39 -86.85
CA GLU A 35 -3.76 -3.63 -85.73
C GLU A 35 -4.48 -4.99 -85.78
N GLU A 36 -5.24 -5.28 -84.71
CA GLU A 36 -6.18 -6.41 -84.50
C GLU A 36 -5.54 -7.82 -84.30
N ASP A 37 -5.90 -8.66 -83.33
CA ASP A 37 -7.09 -8.72 -82.47
C ASP A 37 -6.81 -9.49 -81.13
N ARG A 38 -7.62 -9.25 -80.09
CA ARG A 38 -7.79 -10.00 -78.82
C ARG A 38 -6.59 -10.20 -77.86
N PHE A 39 -6.62 -9.46 -76.75
CA PHE A 39 -6.76 -9.94 -75.34
C PHE A 39 -6.10 -8.93 -74.36
N PRO A 40 -6.87 -8.07 -73.67
CA PRO A 40 -6.29 -7.15 -72.70
C PRO A 40 -5.92 -7.87 -71.40
N THR A 41 -4.68 -7.68 -70.96
CA THR A 41 -4.20 -8.11 -69.64
C THR A 41 -4.72 -7.16 -68.57
N GLU A 42 -5.39 -7.66 -67.53
CA GLU A 42 -5.77 -6.89 -66.34
C GLU A 42 -4.52 -6.47 -65.51
N ARG A 43 -3.84 -5.42 -65.97
CA ARG A 43 -3.05 -4.55 -65.10
C ARG A 43 -3.92 -3.37 -64.70
N SER A 44 -4.68 -3.52 -63.61
CA SER A 44 -5.42 -2.39 -63.02
C SER A 44 -5.40 -2.42 -61.49
N ASN A 45 -4.90 -1.32 -60.94
CA ASN A 45 -5.29 -0.74 -59.64
C ASN A 45 -4.82 -1.45 -58.35
N THR A 46 -3.55 -1.23 -58.02
CA THR A 46 -3.07 -1.23 -56.61
C THR A 46 -2.80 0.20 -56.11
N GLU A 47 -3.63 1.17 -56.51
CA GLU A 47 -3.66 2.48 -55.84
C GLU A 47 -4.50 2.39 -54.55
N LEU A 48 -3.85 1.96 -53.46
CA LEU A 48 -4.40 2.09 -52.12
C LEU A 48 -4.48 3.58 -51.76
N SER A 49 -5.68 4.15 -51.87
CA SER A 49 -5.97 5.55 -51.52
C SER A 49 -5.34 5.95 -50.18
N PRO A 50 -4.72 7.15 -50.08
CA PRO A 50 -4.20 7.68 -48.81
C PRO A 50 -5.23 7.71 -47.68
N GLN A 51 -6.52 7.82 -48.00
CA GLN A 51 -7.62 7.76 -47.03
C GLN A 51 -7.88 6.35 -46.49
N PHE A 52 -7.54 5.30 -47.25
CA PHE A 52 -7.66 3.91 -46.82
C PHE A 52 -6.46 3.49 -45.96
N LEU A 53 -5.25 3.89 -46.35
CA LEU A 53 -4.04 3.72 -45.55
C LEU A 53 -4.13 4.43 -44.20
N SER A 54 -4.54 5.70 -44.18
CA SER A 54 -4.74 6.48 -42.93
C SER A 54 -5.89 5.97 -42.06
N ARG A 55 -6.98 5.44 -42.64
CA ARG A 55 -8.02 4.72 -41.87
C ARG A 55 -7.49 3.40 -41.29
N SER A 56 -6.62 2.69 -42.00
CA SER A 56 -6.05 1.43 -41.52
C SER A 56 -5.05 1.66 -40.38
N THR A 57 -4.18 2.67 -40.46
CA THR A 57 -3.26 3.01 -39.36
C THR A 57 -4.01 3.51 -38.13
N THR A 58 -4.95 4.45 -38.28
CA THR A 58 -5.74 4.96 -37.14
C THR A 58 -6.65 3.89 -36.51
N MET A 59 -7.13 2.90 -37.27
CA MET A 59 -7.86 1.75 -36.72
C MET A 59 -6.93 0.83 -35.91
N ASN A 60 -5.69 0.61 -36.38
CA ASN A 60 -4.69 -0.19 -35.67
C ASN A 60 -4.23 0.50 -34.36
N GLU A 61 -4.00 1.82 -34.39
CA GLU A 61 -3.71 2.63 -33.20
C GLU A 61 -4.83 2.56 -32.16
N ARG A 62 -6.10 2.65 -32.58
CA ARG A 62 -7.25 2.52 -31.68
C ARG A 62 -7.33 1.11 -31.06
N ALA A 63 -7.13 0.05 -31.85
CA ALA A 63 -7.10 -1.32 -31.32
C ALA A 63 -5.92 -1.53 -30.34
N LEU A 64 -4.75 -0.95 -30.65
CA LEU A 64 -3.57 -0.93 -29.79
C LEU A 64 -3.84 -0.20 -28.47
N LEU A 65 -4.44 0.99 -28.48
CA LEU A 65 -4.81 1.73 -27.28
C LEU A 65 -5.89 0.98 -26.46
N SER A 66 -6.94 0.47 -27.11
CA SER A 66 -8.00 -0.29 -26.44
C SER A 66 -7.45 -1.50 -25.68
N SER A 67 -6.50 -2.24 -26.26
CA SER A 67 -5.86 -3.37 -25.57
C SER A 67 -4.94 -2.92 -24.41
N TYR A 68 -4.31 -1.74 -24.49
CA TYR A 68 -3.59 -1.15 -23.34
C TYR A 68 -4.55 -0.79 -22.20
N LEU A 69 -5.70 -0.21 -22.51
CA LEU A 69 -6.74 0.13 -21.53
C LEU A 69 -7.35 -1.13 -20.87
N VAL A 70 -7.56 -2.21 -21.63
CA VAL A 70 -7.99 -3.50 -21.05
C VAL A 70 -6.91 -4.09 -20.15
N ALA A 71 -5.65 -4.12 -20.60
CA ALA A 71 -4.53 -4.62 -19.79
C ALA A 71 -4.37 -3.83 -18.48
N TYR A 72 -4.52 -2.50 -18.53
CA TYR A 72 -4.54 -1.63 -17.36
C TYR A 72 -5.66 -1.97 -16.38
N ARG A 73 -6.90 -2.14 -16.87
CA ARG A 73 -8.05 -2.55 -16.04
C ARG A 73 -7.86 -3.93 -15.43
N VAL A 74 -7.35 -4.91 -16.18
CA VAL A 74 -7.06 -6.26 -15.68
C VAL A 74 -6.09 -6.22 -14.49
N ALA A 75 -5.01 -5.45 -14.60
CA ALA A 75 -4.07 -5.27 -13.48
C ALA A 75 -4.65 -4.41 -12.34
N LYS A 76 -5.36 -3.32 -12.64
CA LYS A 76 -6.03 -2.47 -11.64
C LYS A 76 -7.10 -3.19 -10.83
N GLU A 77 -7.75 -4.21 -11.40
CA GLU A 77 -8.68 -5.11 -10.70
C GLU A 77 -8.05 -6.41 -10.18
N LYS A 78 -6.72 -6.57 -10.37
CA LYS A 78 -5.92 -7.71 -9.88
C LYS A 78 -6.44 -9.05 -10.43
N MET A 79 -6.99 -9.02 -11.65
CA MET A 79 -7.66 -10.15 -12.30
C MET A 79 -6.66 -11.13 -12.96
N ALA A 80 -7.20 -12.20 -13.53
CA ALA A 80 -6.44 -13.07 -14.40
C ALA A 80 -6.14 -12.39 -15.75
N HIS A 81 -4.93 -12.55 -16.30
CA HIS A 81 -4.58 -12.06 -17.65
C HIS A 81 -5.51 -12.70 -18.70
N THR A 82 -5.69 -14.03 -18.63
CA THR A 82 -6.74 -14.78 -19.35
C THR A 82 -8.17 -14.24 -19.25
N ALA A 83 -8.54 -13.42 -18.24
CA ALA A 83 -9.88 -12.86 -18.15
C ALA A 83 -10.17 -11.89 -19.30
N ALA A 84 -9.14 -11.24 -19.87
CA ALA A 84 -9.31 -10.36 -21.03
C ALA A 84 -9.86 -11.12 -22.25
N GLU A 85 -9.27 -12.27 -22.56
CA GLU A 85 -9.63 -13.12 -23.69
C GLU A 85 -10.89 -13.95 -23.42
N LYS A 86 -11.06 -14.47 -22.19
CA LYS A 86 -12.13 -15.43 -21.85
C LYS A 86 -13.42 -14.81 -21.34
N ILE A 87 -13.39 -13.57 -20.84
CA ILE A 87 -14.54 -12.94 -20.19
C ILE A 87 -14.80 -11.55 -20.78
N ILE A 88 -13.80 -10.65 -20.76
CA ILE A 88 -13.99 -9.25 -21.16
C ILE A 88 -14.33 -9.14 -22.65
N LEU A 89 -13.53 -9.77 -23.53
CA LEU A 89 -13.78 -9.69 -24.98
C LEU A 89 -15.13 -10.31 -25.38
N PRO A 90 -15.50 -11.54 -24.98
CA PRO A 90 -16.83 -12.09 -25.28
C PRO A 90 -17.97 -11.21 -24.78
N ALA A 91 -17.93 -10.75 -23.53
CA ALA A 91 -18.98 -9.89 -22.97
C ALA A 91 -19.13 -8.57 -23.76
N CYS A 92 -18.01 -7.92 -24.11
CA CYS A 92 -18.04 -6.72 -24.96
C CYS A 92 -18.59 -7.01 -26.36
N MET A 93 -18.27 -8.17 -26.96
CA MET A 93 -18.81 -8.56 -28.25
C MET A 93 -20.32 -8.78 -28.19
N ASP A 94 -20.83 -9.53 -27.22
CA ASP A 94 -22.26 -9.85 -27.13
C ASP A 94 -23.11 -8.60 -26.83
N MET A 95 -22.59 -7.68 -26.00
CA MET A 95 -23.19 -6.36 -25.83
C MET A 95 -23.25 -5.57 -27.15
N VAL A 96 -22.15 -5.52 -27.91
CA VAL A 96 -22.11 -4.75 -29.16
C VAL A 96 -22.95 -5.37 -30.27
N ARG A 97 -23.03 -6.72 -30.35
CA ARG A 97 -23.96 -7.41 -31.26
C ARG A 97 -25.42 -7.06 -30.96
N THR A 98 -25.78 -7.08 -29.67
CA THR A 98 -27.17 -6.89 -29.22
C THR A 98 -27.63 -5.43 -29.35
N ILE A 99 -26.75 -4.47 -29.08
CA ILE A 99 -27.09 -3.03 -29.05
C ILE A 99 -26.87 -2.36 -30.42
N PHE A 100 -25.88 -2.81 -31.20
CA PHE A 100 -25.51 -2.19 -32.47
C PHE A 100 -25.69 -3.17 -33.64
N ASP A 101 -24.67 -3.98 -33.94
CA ASP A 101 -24.64 -4.89 -35.08
C ASP A 101 -23.42 -5.84 -35.03
N ASP A 102 -23.51 -6.99 -35.70
CA ASP A 102 -22.42 -7.98 -35.79
C ASP A 102 -21.13 -7.41 -36.42
N LYS A 103 -21.25 -6.55 -37.44
CA LYS A 103 -20.09 -5.97 -38.15
C LYS A 103 -19.34 -4.96 -37.27
N SER A 104 -19.99 -4.36 -36.28
CA SER A 104 -19.36 -3.53 -35.25
C SER A 104 -18.76 -4.37 -34.14
N ALA A 105 -19.39 -5.49 -33.75
CA ALA A 105 -18.81 -6.43 -32.79
C ALA A 105 -17.55 -7.11 -33.35
N ASP A 106 -17.53 -7.48 -34.63
CA ASP A 106 -16.38 -8.13 -35.27
C ASP A 106 -15.12 -7.25 -35.32
N LYS A 107 -15.27 -5.92 -35.31
CA LYS A 107 -14.11 -5.00 -35.16
C LYS A 107 -13.38 -5.20 -33.83
N LEU A 108 -14.06 -5.66 -32.77
CA LEU A 108 -13.43 -5.93 -31.48
C LEU A 108 -12.47 -7.12 -31.53
N ARG A 109 -12.65 -8.05 -32.48
CA ARG A 109 -11.71 -9.18 -32.69
C ARG A 109 -10.31 -8.71 -33.12
N THR A 110 -10.17 -7.49 -33.64
CA THR A 110 -8.88 -6.90 -34.00
C THR A 110 -8.07 -6.42 -32.78
N ILE A 111 -8.70 -6.32 -31.60
CA ILE A 111 -8.06 -5.90 -30.35
C ILE A 111 -7.29 -7.10 -29.77
N PRO A 112 -5.94 -7.07 -29.71
CA PRO A 112 -5.18 -8.26 -29.31
C PRO A 112 -5.17 -8.39 -27.78
N LEU A 113 -5.95 -9.35 -27.25
CA LEU A 113 -6.22 -9.50 -25.81
C LEU A 113 -5.75 -10.84 -25.21
N SER A 114 -4.93 -11.60 -25.94
CA SER A 114 -4.38 -12.87 -25.44
C SER A 114 -3.53 -12.71 -24.19
N ASP A 115 -3.45 -13.75 -23.36
CA ASP A 115 -2.74 -13.77 -22.07
C ASP A 115 -1.32 -13.17 -22.15
N ASN A 116 -0.50 -13.64 -23.09
CA ASN A 116 0.85 -13.14 -23.38
C ASN A 116 0.88 -11.67 -23.85
N THR A 117 -0.20 -11.18 -24.44
CA THR A 117 -0.30 -9.78 -24.90
C THR A 117 -0.67 -8.87 -23.74
N ILE A 118 -1.59 -9.28 -22.88
CA ILE A 118 -1.93 -8.57 -21.64
C ILE A 118 -0.70 -8.46 -20.73
N SER A 119 0.01 -9.57 -20.50
CA SER A 119 1.25 -9.61 -19.71
C SER A 119 2.32 -8.63 -20.23
N ARG A 120 2.60 -8.63 -21.55
CA ARG A 120 3.53 -7.68 -22.16
C ARG A 120 3.09 -6.22 -22.01
N ARG A 121 1.79 -5.95 -22.14
CA ARG A 121 1.23 -4.59 -22.01
C ARG A 121 1.29 -4.08 -20.58
N ILE A 122 1.00 -4.93 -19.59
CA ILE A 122 1.19 -4.62 -18.16
C ILE A 122 2.67 -4.31 -17.89
N CYS A 123 3.61 -5.08 -18.46
CA CYS A 123 5.04 -4.77 -18.38
C CYS A 123 5.39 -3.38 -18.96
N THR A 124 4.85 -3.01 -20.12
CA THR A 124 5.08 -1.67 -20.71
C THR A 124 4.48 -0.56 -19.85
N ILE A 125 3.24 -0.73 -19.37
CA ILE A 125 2.57 0.25 -18.49
C ILE A 125 3.35 0.41 -17.18
N ALA A 126 3.79 -0.69 -16.56
CA ALA A 126 4.58 -0.67 -15.33
C ALA A 126 5.91 0.11 -15.50
N LYS A 127 6.61 -0.12 -16.61
CA LYS A 127 7.84 0.64 -16.95
C LYS A 127 7.55 2.12 -17.17
N HIS A 128 6.43 2.45 -17.79
CA HIS A 128 6.04 3.84 -18.04
C HIS A 128 5.66 4.57 -16.73
N LEU A 129 4.86 3.95 -15.86
CA LEU A 129 4.55 4.46 -14.51
C LEU A 129 5.81 4.65 -13.66
N GLU A 130 6.74 3.69 -13.71
CA GLU A 130 8.05 3.81 -13.04
C GLU A 130 8.84 5.00 -13.59
N ALA A 131 8.93 5.16 -14.91
CA ALA A 131 9.60 6.30 -15.53
C ALA A 131 8.97 7.65 -15.13
N MET A 132 7.64 7.76 -15.17
CA MET A 132 6.91 8.96 -14.73
C MET A 132 7.21 9.30 -13.27
N LEU A 133 7.22 8.31 -12.37
CA LEU A 133 7.58 8.51 -10.96
C LEU A 133 9.04 8.97 -10.81
N MET A 134 9.97 8.36 -11.56
CA MET A 134 11.39 8.73 -11.52
C MET A 134 11.64 10.14 -12.01
N THR A 135 11.01 10.58 -13.11
CA THR A 135 11.13 11.95 -13.62
C THR A 135 10.73 13.00 -12.57
N ARG A 136 9.71 12.69 -11.75
CA ARG A 136 9.25 13.58 -10.66
C ARG A 136 10.20 13.62 -9.47
N LEU A 137 10.77 12.47 -9.07
CA LEU A 137 11.68 12.40 -7.93
C LEU A 137 13.10 12.92 -8.27
N GLN A 138 13.54 12.71 -9.51
CA GLN A 138 14.86 13.13 -9.99
C GLN A 138 15.02 14.64 -10.15
N SER A 139 13.94 15.44 -10.07
CA SER A 139 14.03 16.91 -10.04
C SER A 139 14.51 17.46 -8.69
N GLY A 140 14.98 16.62 -7.77
CA GLY A 140 15.55 17.03 -6.48
C GLY A 140 14.51 17.39 -5.41
N ILE A 141 13.28 16.92 -5.56
CA ILE A 141 12.19 17.13 -4.59
C ILE A 141 12.46 16.31 -3.32
N ASP A 142 12.18 16.89 -2.16
CA ASP A 142 12.23 16.18 -0.88
C ASP A 142 11.10 15.14 -0.79
N PHE A 143 11.46 13.93 -0.36
CA PHE A 143 10.56 12.78 -0.28
C PHE A 143 10.68 12.06 1.07
N ALA A 144 9.72 11.20 1.38
CA ALA A 144 9.79 10.24 2.48
C ALA A 144 9.50 8.84 1.95
N ILE A 145 10.01 7.81 2.64
CA ILE A 145 9.71 6.42 2.34
C ILE A 145 9.03 5.72 3.52
N GLN A 146 8.12 4.80 3.21
CA GLN A 146 7.73 3.73 4.13
C GLN A 146 8.20 2.41 3.52
N LEU A 147 8.65 1.49 4.36
CA LEU A 147 9.21 0.22 3.94
C LEU A 147 8.89 -0.87 4.96
N ASP A 148 8.60 -2.06 4.45
CA ASP A 148 8.12 -3.19 5.25
C ASP A 148 8.52 -4.52 4.56
N GLU A 149 8.76 -5.56 5.34
CA GLU A 149 9.24 -6.88 4.88
C GLU A 149 8.22 -7.97 5.22
N SER A 150 7.79 -8.76 4.23
CA SER A 150 6.97 -9.95 4.45
C SER A 150 7.61 -11.19 3.88
N THR A 151 7.53 -12.28 4.64
CA THR A 151 7.96 -13.62 4.23
C THR A 151 6.78 -14.37 3.63
N ASP A 152 6.78 -14.59 2.30
CA ASP A 152 5.78 -15.46 1.68
C ASP A 152 6.22 -16.93 1.81
N THR A 153 5.32 -17.79 2.27
CA THR A 153 5.53 -19.25 2.34
C THR A 153 5.93 -19.91 1.00
N ALA A 154 5.67 -19.26 -0.15
CA ALA A 154 5.97 -19.78 -1.48
C ALA A 154 7.14 -19.10 -2.22
N SER A 155 7.65 -17.97 -1.73
CA SER A 155 8.76 -17.22 -2.35
C SER A 155 9.50 -16.39 -1.31
N GLY A 156 10.82 -16.22 -1.45
CA GLY A 156 11.67 -15.54 -0.47
C GLY A 156 11.19 -14.15 -0.02
N PRO A 157 11.76 -13.61 1.08
CA PRO A 157 11.27 -12.40 1.72
C PRO A 157 11.12 -11.25 0.72
N THR A 158 10.01 -10.54 0.77
CA THR A 158 9.71 -9.45 -0.16
C THR A 158 9.66 -8.13 0.60
N LEU A 159 10.53 -7.19 0.21
CA LEU A 159 10.50 -5.81 0.68
C LEU A 159 9.61 -4.98 -0.24
N LEU A 160 8.61 -4.30 0.35
CA LEU A 160 7.87 -3.25 -0.34
C LEU A 160 8.34 -1.90 0.17
N VAL A 161 8.54 -0.96 -0.76
CA VAL A 161 8.89 0.43 -0.44
C VAL A 161 7.94 1.34 -1.20
N TYR A 162 7.28 2.23 -0.46
CA TYR A 162 6.48 3.33 -1.00
C TYR A 162 7.18 4.65 -0.75
N VAL A 163 6.93 5.61 -1.64
CA VAL A 163 7.44 6.99 -1.54
C VAL A 163 6.27 7.96 -1.42
N ARG A 164 6.41 8.96 -0.54
CA ARG A 164 5.58 10.17 -0.50
C ARG A 164 6.43 11.37 -0.88
N TYR A 165 5.93 12.22 -1.76
CA TYR A 165 6.65 13.42 -2.22
C TYR A 165 5.64 14.52 -2.58
N MET A 166 6.07 15.78 -2.53
CA MET A 166 5.24 16.91 -2.97
C MET A 166 5.14 16.90 -4.50
N TRP A 167 3.93 16.98 -5.05
CA TRP A 167 3.72 17.14 -6.48
C TRP A 167 2.45 17.91 -6.77
N GLN A 168 2.55 18.95 -7.61
CA GLN A 168 1.48 19.95 -7.79
C GLN A 168 1.07 20.53 -6.42
N ASP A 169 -0.19 20.37 -6.03
CA ASP A 169 -0.80 21.03 -4.88
C ASP A 169 -1.00 20.12 -3.65
N ASP A 170 -0.54 18.86 -3.65
CA ASP A 170 -0.60 17.97 -2.47
C ASP A 170 0.57 16.97 -2.45
N PHE A 171 0.58 16.08 -1.44
CA PHE A 171 1.47 14.93 -1.40
C PHE A 171 0.92 13.78 -2.26
N ILE A 172 1.78 13.22 -3.12
CA ILE A 172 1.50 11.99 -3.85
C ILE A 172 2.23 10.82 -3.20
N GLU A 173 1.51 9.72 -3.02
CA GLU A 173 2.02 8.45 -2.52
C GLU A 173 2.03 7.41 -3.65
N ASP A 174 3.16 6.76 -3.92
CA ASP A 174 3.26 5.70 -4.93
C ASP A 174 4.21 4.58 -4.49
N LEU A 175 4.09 3.40 -5.10
CA LEU A 175 5.04 2.31 -4.93
C LEU A 175 6.39 2.77 -5.53
N LEU A 176 7.47 2.74 -4.75
CA LEU A 176 8.83 3.03 -5.21
C LEU A 176 9.47 1.78 -5.81
N CYS A 177 9.51 0.69 -5.05
CA CYS A 177 9.98 -0.61 -5.53
C CYS A 177 9.36 -1.79 -4.77
N CYS A 178 9.43 -2.96 -5.39
CA CYS A 178 9.14 -4.27 -4.81
C CYS A 178 10.38 -5.13 -5.06
N LEU A 179 11.10 -5.48 -4.00
CA LEU A 179 12.36 -6.23 -4.08
C LEU A 179 12.15 -7.62 -3.49
N ASN A 180 12.47 -8.67 -4.26
CA ASN A 180 12.56 -10.02 -3.72
C ASN A 180 13.96 -10.21 -3.15
N LEU A 181 14.04 -10.57 -1.87
CA LEU A 181 15.26 -10.81 -1.12
C LEU A 181 15.54 -12.33 -1.05
N ASN A 182 16.78 -12.69 -0.74
CA ASN A 182 17.19 -14.09 -0.61
C ASN A 182 16.74 -14.70 0.74
N SER A 183 16.81 -16.02 0.91
CA SER A 183 16.22 -16.72 2.08
C SER A 183 16.93 -16.49 3.43
N GLN A 184 18.03 -15.75 3.46
CA GLN A 184 18.66 -15.22 4.67
C GLN A 184 19.04 -13.77 4.38
N VAL A 185 18.44 -12.83 5.10
CA VAL A 185 18.64 -11.38 4.90
C VAL A 185 18.99 -10.76 6.24
N THR A 186 20.17 -10.16 6.34
CA THR A 186 20.48 -9.23 7.43
C THR A 186 19.99 -7.84 7.05
N GLY A 187 19.83 -6.93 8.02
CA GLY A 187 19.46 -5.54 7.71
C GLY A 187 20.47 -4.84 6.77
N LEU A 188 21.73 -5.27 6.76
CA LEU A 188 22.74 -4.80 5.83
C LEU A 188 22.46 -5.27 4.38
N ASP A 189 21.96 -6.49 4.19
CA ASP A 189 21.58 -7.00 2.87
C ASP A 189 20.34 -6.25 2.35
N VAL A 190 19.34 -5.99 3.22
CA VAL A 190 18.18 -5.14 2.89
C VAL A 190 18.63 -3.76 2.45
N PHE A 191 19.53 -3.12 3.22
CA PHE A 191 20.08 -1.80 2.88
C PHE A 191 20.80 -1.83 1.53
N THR A 192 21.62 -2.86 1.30
CA THR A 192 22.44 -2.99 0.08
C THR A 192 21.57 -3.14 -1.17
N GLU A 193 20.51 -3.95 -1.14
CA GLU A 193 19.59 -4.06 -2.27
C GLU A 193 18.72 -2.81 -2.44
N LEU A 194 18.33 -2.15 -1.35
CA LEU A 194 17.59 -0.89 -1.40
C LEU A 194 18.45 0.24 -2.00
N ASP A 195 19.72 0.37 -1.61
CA ASP A 195 20.65 1.38 -2.12
C ASP A 195 20.99 1.15 -3.60
N LYS A 196 21.25 -0.10 -4.00
CA LYS A 196 21.36 -0.50 -5.42
C LYS A 196 20.13 -0.08 -6.23
N CYS A 197 18.93 -0.15 -5.67
CA CYS A 197 17.71 0.32 -6.32
C CYS A 197 17.63 1.85 -6.35
N VAL A 198 17.77 2.53 -5.21
CA VAL A 198 17.51 3.96 -5.04
C VAL A 198 18.63 4.81 -5.67
N VAL A 199 19.89 4.55 -5.34
CA VAL A 199 21.05 5.27 -5.88
C VAL A 199 21.51 4.63 -7.19
N GLY A 200 21.62 3.31 -7.23
CA GLY A 200 22.17 2.59 -8.40
C GLY A 200 21.28 2.67 -9.64
N ARG A 201 20.01 2.24 -9.55
CA ARG A 201 19.04 2.23 -10.66
C ARG A 201 18.28 3.54 -10.82
N TYR A 202 17.72 4.07 -9.74
CA TYR A 202 16.83 5.23 -9.77
C TYR A 202 17.55 6.58 -9.71
N LYS A 203 18.86 6.61 -9.43
CA LYS A 203 19.68 7.83 -9.36
C LYS A 203 19.15 8.89 -8.39
N LEU A 204 18.40 8.47 -7.37
CA LEU A 204 17.91 9.35 -6.32
C LEU A 204 19.00 9.58 -5.27
N ASN A 205 18.90 10.71 -4.57
CA ASN A 205 19.85 11.09 -3.53
C ASN A 205 19.20 10.94 -2.15
N TRP A 206 19.79 10.14 -1.27
CA TRP A 206 19.34 9.96 0.11
C TRP A 206 19.28 11.28 0.91
N ARG A 207 20.03 12.32 0.52
CA ARG A 207 19.92 13.67 1.11
C ARG A 207 18.53 14.30 0.97
N ASN A 208 17.75 13.91 -0.04
CA ASN A 208 16.38 14.36 -0.26
C ASN A 208 15.35 13.48 0.48
N CYS A 209 15.76 12.35 1.04
CA CYS A 209 14.90 11.57 1.93
C CYS A 209 14.82 12.29 3.30
N LYS A 210 13.63 12.76 3.68
CA LYS A 210 13.35 13.49 4.93
C LYS A 210 12.53 12.69 5.94
N GLY A 211 11.95 11.57 5.53
CA GLY A 211 11.18 10.69 6.40
C GLY A 211 11.40 9.22 6.04
N ILE A 212 11.51 8.38 7.05
CA ILE A 212 11.60 6.92 6.92
C ILE A 212 10.57 6.31 7.87
N SER A 213 9.83 5.31 7.43
CA SER A 213 8.86 4.62 8.29
C SER A 213 8.90 3.11 8.11
N SER A 214 8.90 2.38 9.21
CA SER A 214 8.95 0.91 9.23
C SER A 214 8.14 0.33 10.38
N ASP A 215 7.82 -0.97 10.27
CA ASP A 215 7.10 -1.78 11.26
C ASP A 215 7.79 -1.85 12.64
N GLY A 216 9.09 -1.56 12.68
CA GLY A 216 9.91 -1.59 13.89
C GLY A 216 10.53 -2.94 14.22
N ALA A 217 10.39 -3.98 13.39
CA ALA A 217 10.89 -5.32 13.68
C ALA A 217 12.41 -5.37 13.90
N ALA A 218 12.89 -6.44 14.53
CA ALA A 218 14.30 -6.62 14.85
C ALA A 218 15.22 -6.65 13.60
N ASN A 219 14.71 -7.08 12.44
CA ASN A 219 15.42 -7.00 11.15
C ASN A 219 15.57 -5.56 10.64
N MET A 220 14.81 -4.61 11.19
CA MET A 220 14.74 -3.21 10.74
C MET A 220 15.42 -2.25 11.74
N THR A 221 15.22 -2.50 13.04
CA THR A 221 15.66 -1.63 14.15
C THR A 221 16.62 -2.30 15.13
N GLY A 222 16.79 -3.62 15.04
CA GLY A 222 17.57 -4.38 16.01
C GLY A 222 19.06 -4.02 15.95
N LYS A 223 19.71 -4.08 17.11
CA LYS A 223 21.15 -3.77 17.33
C LYS A 223 22.12 -4.51 16.39
N HIS A 224 21.67 -5.60 15.76
CA HIS A 224 22.46 -6.40 14.81
C HIS A 224 22.03 -6.24 13.34
N SER A 225 20.90 -5.57 13.08
CA SER A 225 20.38 -5.32 11.72
C SER A 225 21.15 -4.18 11.03
N ARG A 226 21.32 -3.05 11.74
CA ARG A 226 21.91 -1.80 11.23
C ARG A 226 21.21 -1.17 10.01
N LEU A 227 20.09 -1.70 9.52
CA LEU A 227 19.36 -1.13 8.38
C LEU A 227 19.00 0.34 8.63
N LEU A 228 18.38 0.62 9.77
CA LEU A 228 18.00 1.98 10.14
C LEU A 228 19.23 2.90 10.35
N GLU A 229 20.30 2.39 10.97
CA GLU A 229 21.56 3.13 11.16
C GLU A 229 22.13 3.55 9.80
N ASN A 230 22.33 2.60 8.88
CA ASN A 230 22.84 2.83 7.54
C ASN A 230 21.97 3.80 6.72
N LEU A 231 20.63 3.68 6.83
CA LEU A 231 19.71 4.59 6.15
C LEU A 231 19.81 6.02 6.70
N LEU A 232 19.83 6.20 8.02
CA LEU A 232 19.97 7.52 8.63
C LEU A 232 21.32 8.16 8.26
N GLU A 233 22.41 7.41 8.33
CA GLU A 233 23.74 7.84 7.86
C GLU A 233 23.71 8.26 6.38
N ALA A 234 23.08 7.49 5.50
CA ALA A 234 22.94 7.83 4.08
C ALA A 234 22.14 9.13 3.84
N THR A 235 21.17 9.45 4.70
CA THR A 235 20.45 10.75 4.66
C THR A 235 21.22 11.92 5.31
N HIS A 236 22.44 11.67 5.80
CA HIS A 236 23.21 12.57 6.68
C HIS A 236 22.45 12.98 7.94
N ASN A 237 21.71 12.05 8.54
CA ASN A 237 20.87 12.23 9.73
C ASN A 237 19.79 13.34 9.58
N ASN A 238 19.43 13.72 8.35
CA ASN A 238 18.38 14.70 8.08
C ASN A 238 16.98 14.08 7.98
N ALA A 239 16.87 12.75 7.93
CA ALA A 239 15.58 12.06 7.90
C ALA A 239 15.06 11.77 9.30
N LEU A 240 13.75 12.01 9.51
CA LEU A 240 13.04 11.54 10.69
C LEU A 240 12.66 10.06 10.50
N TRP A 241 12.99 9.20 11.45
CA TRP A 241 12.44 7.84 11.49
C TRP A 241 11.20 7.73 12.38
N ASN A 242 10.14 7.15 11.81
CA ASN A 242 8.90 6.82 12.49
C ASN A 242 8.68 5.30 12.54
N HIS A 243 8.63 4.75 13.75
CA HIS A 243 8.05 3.42 13.98
C HIS A 243 6.54 3.50 13.71
N CYS A 244 6.03 2.65 12.81
CA CYS A 244 4.63 2.59 12.38
C CYS A 244 3.65 2.62 13.55
N PHE A 245 2.72 3.58 13.54
CA PHE A 245 1.76 3.78 14.63
C PHE A 245 0.79 2.60 14.80
N ILE A 246 0.42 1.92 13.71
CA ILE A 246 -0.45 0.73 13.74
C ILE A 246 0.29 -0.45 14.38
N HIS A 247 1.54 -0.70 13.98
CA HIS A 247 2.37 -1.73 14.61
C HIS A 247 2.63 -1.44 16.10
N ARG A 248 2.82 -0.17 16.48
CA ARG A 248 2.94 0.23 17.89
C ARG A 248 1.65 0.04 18.70
N GLU A 249 0.49 0.36 18.15
CA GLU A 249 -0.81 0.06 18.77
C GLU A 249 -0.99 -1.46 18.91
N ALA A 250 -0.70 -2.24 17.87
CA ALA A 250 -0.75 -3.69 17.94
C ALA A 250 0.22 -4.28 18.99
N LEU A 251 1.40 -3.69 19.19
CA LEU A 251 2.36 -4.08 20.23
C LEU A 251 1.84 -3.76 21.64
N VAL A 252 1.24 -2.58 21.85
CA VAL A 252 0.57 -2.21 23.10
C VAL A 252 -0.51 -3.23 23.47
N SER A 253 -1.31 -3.63 22.49
CA SER A 253 -2.41 -4.58 22.66
C SER A 253 -1.97 -6.01 23.01
N LYS A 254 -0.68 -6.38 22.89
CA LYS A 254 -0.15 -7.72 23.21
C LYS A 254 -0.04 -8.00 24.72
N GLU A 255 0.05 -6.99 25.58
CA GLU A 255 0.16 -7.20 27.04
C GLU A 255 -1.20 -7.47 27.68
N ILE A 256 -1.46 -8.75 27.99
CA ILE A 256 -2.72 -9.21 28.61
C ILE A 256 -2.40 -10.01 29.88
N PRO A 257 -3.12 -9.76 31.00
CA PRO A 257 -2.99 -10.54 32.23
C PRO A 257 -3.15 -12.05 32.02
N PRO A 258 -2.40 -12.92 32.73
CA PRO A 258 -2.45 -14.38 32.53
C PRO A 258 -3.87 -14.97 32.57
N SER A 259 -4.69 -14.49 33.51
CA SER A 259 -6.09 -14.87 33.70
C SER A 259 -6.98 -14.60 32.48
N LEU A 260 -6.72 -13.52 31.74
CA LEU A 260 -7.41 -13.20 30.49
C LEU A 260 -6.76 -13.91 29.29
N MET A 261 -5.45 -14.12 29.30
CA MET A 261 -4.76 -14.93 28.28
C MET A 261 -5.24 -16.38 28.27
N ASP A 262 -5.63 -16.94 29.42
CA ASP A 262 -6.18 -18.31 29.48
C ASP A 262 -7.60 -18.38 28.90
N VAL A 263 -8.40 -17.31 28.98
CA VAL A 263 -9.68 -17.19 28.26
C VAL A 263 -9.44 -17.19 26.75
N LEU A 264 -8.47 -16.41 26.26
CA LEU A 264 -8.08 -16.39 24.84
C LEU A 264 -7.62 -17.78 24.35
N LYS A 265 -6.74 -18.45 25.12
CA LYS A 265 -6.30 -19.83 24.79
C LYS A 265 -7.47 -20.81 24.75
N ASN A 266 -8.41 -20.71 25.68
CA ASN A 266 -9.58 -21.60 25.72
C ASN A 266 -10.53 -21.33 24.54
N ALA A 267 -10.80 -20.07 24.20
CA ALA A 267 -11.56 -19.71 23.00
C ALA A 267 -10.91 -20.28 21.71
N VAL A 268 -9.58 -20.18 21.58
CA VAL A 268 -8.84 -20.78 20.45
C VAL A 268 -8.96 -22.32 20.43
N LYS A 269 -8.89 -23.00 21.59
CA LYS A 269 -9.13 -24.45 21.67
C LYS A 269 -10.55 -24.83 21.23
N ILE A 270 -11.57 -24.08 21.69
CA ILE A 270 -12.98 -24.28 21.34
C ILE A 270 -13.15 -24.15 19.82
N VAL A 271 -12.65 -23.06 19.21
CA VAL A 271 -12.71 -22.84 17.75
C VAL A 271 -11.97 -23.95 16.98
N ASN A 272 -10.80 -24.39 17.44
CA ASN A 272 -10.03 -25.45 16.78
C ASN A 272 -10.71 -26.82 16.91
N PHE A 273 -11.33 -27.13 18.05
CA PHE A 273 -12.12 -28.34 18.25
C PHE A 273 -13.32 -28.37 17.31
N SER A 274 -14.08 -27.28 17.25
CA SER A 274 -15.22 -27.11 16.33
C SER A 274 -14.82 -27.19 14.85
N LYS A 275 -13.60 -26.79 14.49
CA LYS A 275 -13.03 -26.97 13.13
C LYS A 275 -12.64 -28.42 12.83
N GLY A 276 -12.19 -29.18 13.82
CA GLY A 276 -11.74 -30.57 13.66
C GLY A 276 -12.88 -31.58 13.55
N SER A 277 -14.01 -31.30 14.19
CA SER A 277 -15.25 -32.06 14.05
C SER A 277 -16.09 -31.50 12.90
N SER A 278 -16.41 -32.31 11.89
CA SER A 278 -17.14 -31.87 10.70
C SER A 278 -18.63 -31.61 10.94
N LEU A 279 -18.98 -30.51 11.63
CA LEU A 279 -20.36 -30.05 11.80
C LEU A 279 -20.69 -28.87 10.87
N ASN A 280 -21.20 -29.25 9.69
CA ASN A 280 -22.08 -28.51 8.78
C ASN A 280 -21.87 -26.99 8.62
N SER A 281 -21.05 -26.66 7.61
CA SER A 281 -21.08 -25.48 6.72
C SER A 281 -21.42 -24.13 7.35
N ARG A 282 -22.62 -23.88 7.86
CA ARG A 282 -23.13 -22.53 8.14
C ARG A 282 -22.48 -21.83 9.34
N LEU A 283 -22.21 -22.55 10.43
CA LEU A 283 -21.44 -21.98 11.55
C LEU A 283 -20.00 -21.71 11.12
N LEU A 284 -19.40 -22.67 10.41
CA LEU A 284 -18.05 -22.55 9.88
C LEU A 284 -17.94 -21.49 8.76
N GLU A 285 -18.97 -21.27 7.94
CA GLU A 285 -19.08 -20.20 6.95
C GLU A 285 -19.16 -18.85 7.64
N ILE A 286 -19.94 -18.69 8.70
CA ILE A 286 -19.98 -17.39 9.40
C ILE A 286 -18.62 -17.11 10.04
N PHE A 287 -18.03 -18.10 10.75
CA PHE A 287 -16.66 -17.97 11.24
C PHE A 287 -15.65 -17.72 10.10
N CYS A 288 -15.72 -18.42 8.96
CA CYS A 288 -14.75 -18.31 7.86
C CYS A 288 -15.00 -17.12 6.91
N SER A 289 -16.20 -16.55 6.88
CA SER A 289 -16.54 -15.35 6.09
C SER A 289 -16.13 -14.09 6.84
N GLU A 290 -16.38 -14.04 8.15
CA GLU A 290 -15.90 -12.98 9.05
C GLU A 290 -14.38 -13.03 9.27
N ILE A 291 -13.79 -14.24 9.22
CA ILE A 291 -12.33 -14.45 9.19
C ILE A 291 -11.74 -14.32 7.76
N GLY A 292 -12.54 -14.40 6.68
CA GLY A 292 -12.03 -14.26 5.31
C GLY A 292 -12.84 -14.76 4.11
N GLU A 293 -14.06 -14.27 3.87
CA GLU A 293 -14.67 -14.23 2.53
C GLU A 293 -14.69 -12.79 2.02
N ASN A 294 -13.53 -12.24 1.66
CA ASN A 294 -13.03 -12.37 0.29
C ASN A 294 -11.60 -12.94 0.18
N HIS A 295 -11.04 -13.48 1.26
CA HIS A 295 -9.58 -13.60 1.45
C HIS A 295 -9.12 -14.97 1.97
N THR A 296 -9.55 -16.05 1.31
CA THR A 296 -9.26 -17.47 1.63
C THR A 296 -7.79 -17.91 1.51
N HIS A 297 -6.84 -16.96 1.40
CA HIS A 297 -5.39 -17.22 1.43
C HIS A 297 -4.58 -16.21 2.28
N LEU A 298 -5.21 -15.28 3.00
CA LEU A 298 -4.55 -14.07 3.56
C LEU A 298 -4.57 -13.99 5.09
N LEU A 299 -4.14 -15.08 5.76
CA LEU A 299 -3.88 -15.11 7.21
C LEU A 299 -2.47 -15.62 7.56
N PHE A 300 -1.59 -15.68 6.57
CA PHE A 300 -0.17 -15.93 6.76
C PHE A 300 0.59 -14.62 6.55
N HIS A 301 1.33 -14.21 7.58
CA HIS A 301 2.23 -13.04 7.66
C HIS A 301 1.58 -11.64 7.71
N THR A 302 1.19 -11.23 8.93
CA THR A 302 1.62 -9.97 9.60
C THR A 302 1.45 -10.15 11.11
N GLU A 303 2.15 -9.35 11.93
CA GLU A 303 2.07 -9.44 13.40
C GLU A 303 0.79 -8.85 14.03
N VAL A 304 -0.14 -8.35 13.21
CA VAL A 304 -1.43 -7.72 13.59
C VAL A 304 -2.48 -8.76 14.04
N ARG A 305 -2.01 -9.81 14.73
CA ARG A 305 -2.76 -11.05 15.02
C ARG A 305 -3.82 -10.91 16.12
N TRP A 306 -3.85 -9.77 16.82
CA TRP A 306 -4.76 -9.52 17.94
C TRP A 306 -6.13 -9.04 17.48
N LEU A 307 -6.19 -8.12 16.51
CA LEU A 307 -7.45 -7.48 16.11
C LEU A 307 -8.42 -8.46 15.42
N SER A 308 -7.89 -9.49 14.74
CA SER A 308 -8.68 -10.61 14.22
C SER A 308 -9.20 -11.55 15.31
N GLN A 309 -8.58 -11.60 16.49
CA GLN A 309 -9.11 -12.36 17.63
C GLN A 309 -10.36 -11.69 18.20
N GLY A 310 -10.46 -10.35 18.19
CA GLY A 310 -11.64 -9.62 18.67
C GLY A 310 -12.95 -10.15 18.10
N LYS A 311 -13.05 -10.20 16.76
CA LYS A 311 -14.22 -10.75 16.05
C LYS A 311 -14.51 -12.21 16.44
N VAL A 312 -13.47 -13.03 16.58
CA VAL A 312 -13.62 -14.44 16.99
C VAL A 312 -14.18 -14.54 18.40
N LEU A 313 -13.75 -13.69 19.32
CA LEU A 313 -14.22 -13.66 20.71
C LEU A 313 -15.67 -13.19 20.79
N SER A 314 -16.04 -12.13 20.07
CA SER A 314 -17.44 -11.68 19.92
C SER A 314 -18.31 -12.82 19.41
N ARG A 315 -17.86 -13.51 18.36
CA ARG A 315 -18.64 -14.59 17.74
C ARG A 315 -18.75 -15.85 18.61
N VAL A 316 -17.71 -16.18 19.39
CA VAL A 316 -17.78 -17.25 20.41
C VAL A 316 -18.71 -16.86 21.58
N TYR A 317 -18.79 -15.58 21.95
CA TYR A 317 -19.70 -15.11 22.99
C TYR A 317 -21.17 -15.10 22.52
N GLU A 318 -21.43 -14.65 21.28
CA GLU A 318 -22.76 -14.67 20.67
C GLU A 318 -23.33 -16.09 20.59
N LEU A 319 -22.52 -17.04 20.10
CA LEU A 319 -22.91 -18.44 19.87
C LEU A 319 -22.67 -19.35 21.08
N ARG A 320 -22.49 -18.78 22.29
CA ARG A 320 -22.04 -19.53 23.47
C ARG A 320 -22.96 -20.71 23.83
N HIS A 321 -24.28 -20.57 23.65
CA HIS A 321 -25.25 -21.61 23.98
C HIS A 321 -25.20 -22.76 22.97
N GLU A 322 -25.13 -22.45 21.67
CA GLU A 322 -25.01 -23.42 20.59
C GLU A 322 -23.68 -24.18 20.67
N ILE A 323 -22.60 -23.47 20.97
CA ILE A 323 -21.27 -24.07 21.20
C ILE A 323 -21.30 -24.99 22.43
N TYR A 324 -21.90 -24.56 23.53
CA TYR A 324 -22.03 -25.36 24.75
C TYR A 324 -22.80 -26.67 24.53
N ILE A 325 -23.99 -26.61 23.91
CA ILE A 325 -24.79 -27.80 23.57
C ILE A 325 -23.98 -28.76 22.70
N PHE A 326 -23.33 -28.24 21.65
CA PHE A 326 -22.48 -29.03 20.77
C PHE A 326 -21.29 -29.70 21.52
N LEU A 327 -20.64 -28.99 22.45
CA LEU A 327 -19.53 -29.56 23.24
C LEU A 327 -20.00 -30.68 24.17
N ILE A 328 -21.22 -30.58 24.74
CA ILE A 328 -21.86 -31.65 25.51
C ILE A 328 -22.14 -32.88 24.61
N GLU A 329 -22.72 -32.68 23.43
CA GLU A 329 -22.97 -33.78 22.47
C GLU A 329 -21.68 -34.50 22.05
N LYS A 330 -20.54 -33.79 22.02
CA LYS A 330 -19.21 -34.36 21.74
C LYS A 330 -18.46 -34.84 22.98
N GLN A 331 -19.10 -34.84 24.17
CA GLN A 331 -18.51 -35.25 25.45
C GLN A 331 -17.17 -34.54 25.74
N SER A 332 -17.08 -33.27 25.32
CA SER A 332 -15.87 -32.47 25.45
C SER A 332 -15.84 -31.73 26.78
N HIS A 333 -14.77 -31.90 27.54
CA HIS A 333 -14.50 -31.17 28.79
C HIS A 333 -14.44 -29.64 28.62
N LEU A 334 -14.42 -29.14 27.38
CA LEU A 334 -14.52 -27.72 27.08
C LEU A 334 -15.94 -27.17 27.33
N ALA A 335 -16.98 -28.01 27.43
CA ALA A 335 -18.34 -27.58 27.75
C ALA A 335 -18.41 -26.88 29.11
N ASN A 336 -17.79 -27.48 30.14
CA ASN A 336 -17.76 -26.99 31.52
C ASN A 336 -17.19 -25.57 31.66
N ILE A 337 -16.46 -25.07 30.66
CA ILE A 337 -15.90 -23.71 30.64
C ILE A 337 -17.02 -22.65 30.48
N PHE A 338 -18.13 -23.00 29.83
CA PHE A 338 -19.29 -22.11 29.69
C PHE A 338 -20.22 -22.10 30.91
N GLU A 339 -19.99 -23.00 31.88
CA GLU A 339 -20.68 -23.02 33.18
C GLU A 339 -20.01 -22.09 34.21
N ASP A 340 -18.81 -21.55 33.89
CA ASP A 340 -18.11 -20.57 34.72
C ASP A 340 -18.49 -19.13 34.32
N ASP A 341 -19.40 -18.51 35.08
CA ASP A 341 -19.83 -17.12 34.91
C ASP A 341 -18.65 -16.13 34.89
N VAL A 342 -17.56 -16.40 35.61
CA VAL A 342 -16.36 -15.55 35.62
C VAL A 342 -15.63 -15.68 34.29
N TRP A 343 -15.57 -16.89 33.71
CA TRP A 343 -15.00 -17.10 32.37
C TRP A 343 -15.85 -16.45 31.28
N VAL A 344 -17.17 -16.64 31.30
CA VAL A 344 -18.09 -16.05 30.31
C VAL A 344 -18.08 -14.51 30.40
N SER A 345 -18.01 -13.94 31.61
CA SER A 345 -17.83 -12.50 31.81
C SER A 345 -16.49 -11.98 31.28
N LYS A 346 -15.40 -12.71 31.51
CA LYS A 346 -14.09 -12.34 30.93
C LYS A 346 -14.11 -12.42 29.40
N LEU A 347 -14.81 -13.39 28.82
CA LEU A 347 -15.00 -13.48 27.37
C LEU A 347 -15.80 -12.28 26.83
N ALA A 348 -16.89 -11.89 27.50
CA ALA A 348 -17.69 -10.70 27.15
C ALA A 348 -16.83 -9.42 27.17
N TYR A 349 -16.05 -9.23 28.24
CA TYR A 349 -15.09 -8.13 28.35
C TYR A 349 -14.04 -8.14 27.23
N LEU A 350 -13.48 -9.31 26.92
CA LEU A 350 -12.46 -9.46 25.88
C LEU A 350 -13.03 -9.17 24.48
N SER A 351 -14.28 -9.56 24.20
CA SER A 351 -15.01 -9.14 22.99
C SER A 351 -15.05 -7.61 22.89
N ASP A 352 -15.51 -6.92 23.93
CA ASP A 352 -15.66 -5.46 23.91
C ASP A 352 -14.32 -4.72 23.75
N ILE A 353 -13.31 -5.04 24.59
CA ILE A 353 -12.03 -4.31 24.57
C ILE A 353 -11.25 -4.53 23.27
N PHE A 354 -11.32 -5.73 22.67
CA PHE A 354 -10.70 -5.97 21.37
C PHE A 354 -11.46 -5.30 20.22
N GLY A 355 -12.80 -5.23 20.29
CA GLY A 355 -13.60 -4.45 19.33
C GLY A 355 -13.22 -2.96 19.36
N ILE A 356 -13.07 -2.41 20.56
CA ILE A 356 -12.62 -1.04 20.83
C ILE A 356 -11.19 -0.78 20.31
N LEU A 357 -10.25 -1.71 20.52
CA LEU A 357 -8.88 -1.60 19.99
C LEU A 357 -8.87 -1.69 18.45
N ASN A 358 -9.71 -2.55 17.87
CA ASN A 358 -9.88 -2.62 16.42
C ASN A 358 -10.49 -1.32 15.84
N GLU A 359 -11.44 -0.69 16.52
CA GLU A 359 -11.92 0.65 16.15
C GLU A 359 -10.82 1.71 16.19
N LEU A 360 -9.94 1.68 17.20
CA LEU A 360 -8.79 2.58 17.25
C LEU A 360 -7.87 2.32 16.05
N SER A 361 -7.50 1.07 15.80
CA SER A 361 -6.64 0.70 14.67
C SER A 361 -7.24 1.12 13.32
N LEU A 362 -8.55 0.95 13.12
CA LEU A 362 -9.28 1.43 11.94
C LEU A 362 -9.28 2.96 11.80
N LYS A 363 -9.25 3.73 12.91
CA LYS A 363 -9.11 5.20 12.88
C LYS A 363 -7.66 5.62 12.54
N LEU A 364 -6.67 4.81 12.89
CA LEU A 364 -5.27 4.99 12.48
C LEU A 364 -5.06 4.55 11.00
N GLN A 365 -5.80 3.56 10.51
CA GLN A 365 -5.78 3.14 9.10
C GLN A 365 -6.51 4.16 8.21
N GLY A 366 -5.79 4.82 7.30
CA GLY A 366 -6.44 5.76 6.37
C GLY A 366 -5.47 6.44 5.42
N LYS A 367 -5.99 6.81 4.24
CA LYS A 367 -5.32 7.77 3.36
C LYS A 367 -5.50 9.17 3.93
N ASN A 368 -4.54 10.05 3.68
CA ASN A 368 -4.55 11.47 4.05
C ASN A 368 -4.58 11.76 5.57
N ASN A 369 -4.50 10.74 6.44
CA ASN A 369 -4.27 10.94 7.86
C ASN A 369 -2.87 11.55 8.07
N HIS A 370 -2.78 12.70 8.74
CA HIS A 370 -1.53 13.37 9.08
C HIS A 370 -1.17 13.19 10.56
N ILE A 371 0.11 13.37 10.91
CA ILE A 371 0.67 13.07 12.25
C ILE A 371 -0.20 13.55 13.43
N PHE A 372 -0.75 14.77 13.38
CA PHE A 372 -1.63 15.30 14.43
C PHE A 372 -2.90 14.46 14.68
N GLN A 373 -3.56 13.94 13.64
CA GLN A 373 -4.78 13.12 13.78
C GLN A 373 -4.49 11.80 14.51
N TYR A 374 -3.39 11.11 14.16
CA TYR A 374 -2.95 9.91 14.88
C TYR A 374 -2.76 10.19 16.37
N LEU A 375 -2.09 11.29 16.69
CA LEU A 375 -1.81 11.69 18.07
C LEU A 375 -3.08 12.08 18.83
N GLU A 376 -4.05 12.70 18.16
CA GLU A 376 -5.37 12.99 18.73
C GLU A 376 -6.16 11.72 19.03
N HIS A 377 -6.13 10.73 18.15
CA HIS A 377 -6.76 9.43 18.39
C HIS A 377 -6.09 8.67 19.54
N ILE A 378 -4.76 8.55 19.56
CA ILE A 378 -4.01 7.89 20.64
C ILE A 378 -4.22 8.61 21.99
N ARG A 379 -4.12 9.94 22.01
CA ARG A 379 -4.29 10.73 23.25
C ARG A 379 -5.74 10.74 23.74
N GLY A 380 -6.71 10.70 22.83
CA GLY A 380 -8.11 10.47 23.15
C GLY A 380 -8.29 9.10 23.82
N PHE A 381 -7.66 8.06 23.28
CA PHE A 381 -7.69 6.71 23.84
C PHE A 381 -7.04 6.61 25.23
N GLN A 382 -5.85 7.19 25.43
CA GLN A 382 -5.17 7.25 26.74
C GLN A 382 -6.06 7.91 27.82
N LYS A 383 -6.70 9.04 27.50
CA LYS A 383 -7.66 9.70 28.40
C LYS A 383 -8.89 8.84 28.68
N MET A 384 -9.37 8.10 27.68
CA MET A 384 -10.52 7.21 27.79
C MET A 384 -10.22 6.01 28.71
N LEU A 385 -9.04 5.38 28.59
CA LEU A 385 -8.57 4.35 29.53
C LEU A 385 -8.54 4.87 30.98
N LEU A 386 -8.00 6.07 31.21
CA LEU A 386 -7.95 6.70 32.54
C LEU A 386 -9.36 6.99 33.11
N LEU A 387 -10.28 7.44 32.27
CA LEU A 387 -11.69 7.64 32.65
C LEU A 387 -12.33 6.30 33.05
N TRP A 388 -12.12 5.23 32.29
CA TRP A 388 -12.66 3.90 32.60
C TRP A 388 -12.12 3.32 33.89
N GLN A 389 -10.80 3.42 34.12
CA GLN A 389 -10.21 3.04 35.41
C GLN A 389 -10.86 3.82 36.57
N THR A 390 -11.07 5.13 36.41
CA THR A 390 -11.70 5.98 37.43
C THR A 390 -13.16 5.57 37.69
N ARG A 391 -13.93 5.28 36.64
CA ARG A 391 -15.32 4.80 36.75
C ARG A 391 -15.40 3.46 37.47
N LEU A 392 -14.54 2.49 37.12
CA LEU A 392 -14.48 1.19 37.76
C LEU A 392 -14.01 1.29 39.23
N LYS A 393 -13.08 2.19 39.55
CA LYS A 393 -12.61 2.43 40.93
C LYS A 393 -13.65 3.11 41.84
N SER A 394 -14.68 3.74 41.28
CA SER A 394 -15.70 4.46 42.04
C SER A 394 -16.60 3.54 42.91
N ASN A 395 -17.29 4.13 43.89
CA ASN A 395 -18.20 3.44 44.81
C ASN A 395 -19.39 2.74 44.11
N ARG A 396 -19.72 3.16 42.89
CA ARG A 396 -20.71 2.50 42.02
C ARG A 396 -20.04 2.25 40.66
N PRO A 397 -19.32 1.12 40.49
CA PRO A 397 -18.65 0.81 39.24
C PRO A 397 -19.67 0.77 38.09
N SER A 398 -19.26 1.26 36.92
CA SER A 398 -20.09 1.25 35.72
C SER A 398 -19.30 0.62 34.58
N TYR A 399 -19.97 -0.26 33.84
CA TYR A 399 -19.40 -1.07 32.77
C TYR A 399 -19.92 -0.62 31.38
N TYR A 400 -20.52 0.57 31.26
CA TYR A 400 -21.14 1.10 30.02
C TYR A 400 -20.22 1.11 28.79
N MET A 401 -18.90 1.13 29.00
CA MET A 401 -17.90 1.08 27.95
C MET A 401 -17.67 -0.33 27.38
N PHE A 402 -18.20 -1.35 28.04
CA PHE A 402 -18.14 -2.76 27.66
C PHE A 402 -19.60 -3.25 27.52
N PRO A 403 -20.27 -2.96 26.39
CA PRO A 403 -21.71 -3.21 26.24
C PRO A 403 -22.05 -4.70 26.31
N THR A 404 -21.23 -5.59 25.76
CA THR A 404 -21.43 -7.05 25.83
C THR A 404 -21.35 -7.52 27.29
N LEU A 405 -20.35 -7.03 28.04
CA LEU A 405 -20.21 -7.31 29.47
C LEU A 405 -21.37 -6.74 30.30
N LEU A 406 -21.79 -5.50 30.03
CA LEU A 406 -22.88 -4.86 30.77
C LEU A 406 -24.20 -5.65 30.58
N GLN A 407 -24.54 -5.99 29.35
CA GLN A 407 -25.69 -6.82 29.03
C GLN A 407 -25.60 -8.18 29.75
N HIS A 408 -24.43 -8.82 29.75
CA HIS A 408 -24.22 -10.08 30.47
C HIS A 408 -24.50 -9.97 31.98
N ILE A 409 -24.02 -8.91 32.63
CA ILE A 409 -24.23 -8.64 34.05
C ILE A 409 -25.72 -8.41 34.36
N GLU A 410 -26.41 -7.66 33.50
CA GLU A 410 -27.84 -7.34 33.66
C GLU A 410 -28.76 -8.54 33.43
N GLU A 411 -28.44 -9.42 32.47
CA GLU A 411 -29.26 -10.58 32.11
C GLU A 411 -29.09 -11.79 33.05
N ASN A 412 -27.91 -12.00 33.65
CA ASN A 412 -27.54 -13.30 34.25
C ASN A 412 -27.40 -13.29 35.79
N ILE A 413 -27.74 -12.18 36.47
CA ILE A 413 -27.71 -12.04 37.95
C ILE A 413 -26.38 -12.54 38.57
N ILE A 414 -25.27 -11.97 38.10
CA ILE A 414 -23.92 -12.41 38.47
C ILE A 414 -23.63 -12.10 39.95
N ASN A 415 -23.08 -13.07 40.68
CA ASN A 415 -22.69 -12.96 42.09
C ASN A 415 -21.73 -11.77 42.32
N GLU A 416 -21.94 -11.02 43.41
CA GLU A 416 -21.11 -9.87 43.81
C GLU A 416 -19.62 -10.24 43.98
N GLU A 417 -19.31 -11.47 44.39
CA GLU A 417 -17.93 -11.96 44.48
C GLU A 417 -17.30 -12.14 43.09
N CYS A 418 -18.03 -12.73 42.14
CA CYS A 418 -17.62 -12.83 40.74
C CYS A 418 -17.40 -11.44 40.13
N LEU A 419 -18.30 -10.48 40.38
CA LEU A 419 -18.15 -9.09 39.93
C LEU A 419 -16.91 -8.40 40.51
N LYS A 420 -16.51 -8.70 41.77
CA LYS A 420 -15.27 -8.20 42.36
C LYS A 420 -14.03 -8.77 41.65
N VAL A 421 -14.03 -10.07 41.33
CA VAL A 421 -12.96 -10.71 40.54
C VAL A 421 -12.86 -10.07 39.15
N ILE A 422 -13.97 -9.99 38.40
CA ILE A 422 -14.02 -9.41 37.06
C ILE A 422 -13.54 -7.94 37.08
N LYS A 423 -14.03 -7.13 38.02
CA LYS A 423 -13.58 -5.74 38.20
C LYS A 423 -12.07 -5.63 38.44
N SER A 424 -11.50 -6.53 39.24
CA SER A 424 -10.06 -6.56 39.51
C SER A 424 -9.26 -6.85 38.23
N GLU A 425 -9.64 -7.88 37.49
CA GLU A 425 -8.99 -8.30 36.23
C GLU A 425 -9.05 -7.21 35.15
N ILE A 426 -10.22 -6.58 34.98
CA ILE A 426 -10.38 -5.45 34.06
C ILE A 426 -9.50 -4.27 34.50
N LEU A 427 -9.44 -3.95 35.79
CA LEU A 427 -8.58 -2.87 36.28
C LEU A 427 -7.09 -3.16 36.07
N ILE A 428 -6.64 -4.40 36.25
CA ILE A 428 -5.26 -4.81 35.97
C ILE A 428 -4.97 -4.66 34.48
N HIS A 429 -5.83 -5.17 33.60
CA HIS A 429 -5.66 -5.07 32.15
C HIS A 429 -5.65 -3.62 31.66
N LEU A 430 -6.63 -2.79 32.06
CA LEU A 430 -6.67 -1.38 31.71
C LEU A 430 -5.50 -0.57 32.27
N THR A 431 -4.87 -1.02 33.37
CA THR A 431 -3.66 -0.41 33.92
C THR A 431 -2.42 -0.77 33.08
N SER A 432 -2.25 -2.06 32.73
CA SER A 432 -1.19 -2.52 31.83
C SER A 432 -1.30 -1.90 30.44
N LEU A 433 -2.50 -1.87 29.84
CA LEU A 433 -2.77 -1.14 28.59
C LEU A 433 -2.39 0.34 28.70
N SER A 434 -2.75 1.02 29.78
CA SER A 434 -2.37 2.42 29.98
C SER A 434 -0.84 2.58 30.04
N GLN A 435 -0.15 1.74 30.81
CA GLN A 435 1.32 1.78 30.95
C GLN A 435 2.04 1.51 29.62
N THR A 436 1.62 0.51 28.87
CA THR A 436 2.15 0.22 27.53
C THR A 436 1.84 1.33 26.54
N PHE A 437 0.64 1.91 26.54
CA PHE A 437 0.33 3.10 25.73
C PHE A 437 1.28 4.26 26.04
N HIS A 438 1.69 4.49 27.29
CA HIS A 438 2.67 5.54 27.61
C HIS A 438 4.11 5.12 27.21
N HIS A 439 4.48 3.84 27.30
CA HIS A 439 5.78 3.35 26.86
C HIS A 439 5.96 3.49 25.33
N TYR A 440 4.97 3.03 24.56
CA TYR A 440 5.01 3.14 23.10
C TYR A 440 4.65 4.55 22.62
N PHE A 441 3.81 5.30 23.31
CA PHE A 441 3.47 6.69 22.96
C PHE A 441 3.81 7.64 24.13
N PRO A 442 5.12 7.96 24.32
CA PRO A 442 5.60 8.75 25.43
C PRO A 442 5.25 10.24 25.28
N GLU A 443 4.86 10.90 26.39
CA GLU A 443 4.31 12.27 26.38
C GLU A 443 5.27 13.31 25.80
N GLU A 444 6.59 13.09 25.90
CA GLU A 444 7.63 13.97 25.37
C GLU A 444 7.51 14.13 23.84
N LYS A 445 7.11 13.07 23.12
CA LYS A 445 6.81 13.14 21.67
C LYS A 445 5.55 13.94 21.35
N PHE A 446 4.63 14.07 22.30
CA PHE A 446 3.46 14.96 22.15
C PHE A 446 3.77 16.39 22.58
N ALA A 447 4.70 16.59 23.52
CA ALA A 447 5.11 17.90 24.01
C ALA A 447 5.77 18.75 22.90
N SER A 448 6.75 18.19 22.19
CA SER A 448 7.39 18.84 21.02
C SER A 448 6.43 19.11 19.86
N LEU A 449 5.24 18.48 19.85
CA LEU A 449 4.19 18.72 18.87
C LEU A 449 3.12 19.72 19.35
N LYS A 450 3.07 20.06 20.65
CA LYS A 450 2.33 21.25 21.12
C LYS A 450 2.95 22.53 20.58
N GLU A 451 4.29 22.61 20.53
CA GLU A 451 5.04 23.73 19.92
C GLU A 451 4.71 23.91 18.42
N ASN A 452 4.23 22.84 17.78
CA ASN A 452 3.80 22.82 16.39
C ASN A 452 2.29 23.01 16.21
N ILE A 453 1.55 23.44 17.24
CA ILE A 453 0.13 23.78 17.13
C ILE A 453 -0.15 24.84 16.06
N ARG A 454 0.78 25.77 15.82
CA ARG A 454 0.78 26.75 14.71
C ARG A 454 0.70 26.12 13.32
N ILE A 455 1.20 24.89 13.15
CA ILE A 455 1.12 24.15 11.88
C ILE A 455 -0.29 23.58 11.71
N LYS A 456 -0.94 23.19 12.82
CA LYS A 456 -2.33 22.72 12.81
C LYS A 456 -3.32 23.87 12.68
N ASP A 457 -3.20 24.94 13.45
CA ASP A 457 -4.09 26.11 13.42
C ASP A 457 -3.27 27.42 13.37
N PRO A 458 -2.82 27.84 12.17
CA PRO A 458 -2.06 29.08 12.02
C PRO A 458 -2.90 30.35 12.26
N PHE A 459 -4.23 30.25 12.33
CA PHE A 459 -5.14 31.40 12.48
C PHE A 459 -5.56 31.67 13.93
N ALA A 460 -5.10 30.86 14.89
CA ALA A 460 -5.28 31.08 16.32
C ALA A 460 -4.39 32.22 16.87
N PHE A 461 -3.29 32.54 16.19
CA PHE A 461 -2.22 33.41 16.68
C PHE A 461 -2.35 34.84 16.15
N GLN A 462 -3.28 35.61 16.73
CA GLN A 462 -3.67 36.94 16.24
C GLN A 462 -2.99 38.10 16.96
N THR A 463 -2.29 37.87 18.08
CA THR A 463 -1.59 38.93 18.82
C THR A 463 -0.10 38.57 19.02
N PRO A 464 0.81 39.56 19.12
CA PRO A 464 2.23 39.29 19.34
C PRO A 464 2.51 38.46 20.59
N GLU A 465 1.74 38.68 21.66
CA GLU A 465 1.89 37.95 22.94
C GLU A 465 1.64 36.45 22.75
N SER A 466 0.64 36.09 21.94
CA SER A 466 0.33 34.68 21.62
C SER A 466 1.42 33.97 20.78
N ILE A 467 2.30 34.75 20.14
CA ILE A 467 3.37 34.23 19.27
C ILE A 467 4.68 34.10 20.03
N LEU A 468 4.96 34.98 20.99
CA LEU A 468 6.14 34.89 21.85
C LEU A 468 6.18 33.56 22.66
N GLU A 469 5.02 32.98 22.99
CA GLU A 469 4.93 31.65 23.62
C GLU A 469 5.41 30.49 22.71
N LEU A 470 5.56 30.72 21.40
CA LEU A 470 5.91 29.70 20.41
C LEU A 470 7.42 29.54 20.17
N ASN A 471 8.27 30.39 20.77
CA ASN A 471 9.73 30.39 20.61
C ASN A 471 10.19 30.30 19.14
N LEU A 472 9.63 31.16 18.28
CA LEU A 472 9.97 31.25 16.86
C LEU A 472 11.23 32.09 16.64
N VAL A 473 11.78 32.05 15.42
CA VAL A 473 12.73 33.09 14.98
C VAL A 473 11.94 34.30 14.46
N PRO A 474 12.44 35.55 14.58
CA PRO A 474 11.66 36.75 14.27
C PRO A 474 11.07 36.79 12.86
N GLU A 475 11.73 36.17 11.88
CA GLU A 475 11.26 36.06 10.51
C GLU A 475 9.99 35.19 10.40
N GLU A 476 9.92 34.12 11.20
CA GLU A 476 8.75 33.21 11.28
C GLU A 476 7.60 33.81 12.11
N GLU A 477 7.92 34.62 13.12
CA GLU A 477 6.91 35.40 13.86
C GLU A 477 6.18 36.37 12.93
N ASN A 478 6.93 37.08 12.07
CA ASN A 478 6.38 37.98 11.08
C ASN A 478 5.58 37.25 9.99
N GLU A 479 6.07 36.11 9.46
CA GLU A 479 5.27 35.27 8.56
C GLU A 479 3.95 34.84 9.23
N LEU A 480 3.97 34.44 10.51
CA LEU A 480 2.79 33.94 11.22
C LEU A 480 1.76 35.03 11.49
N LEU A 481 2.18 36.24 11.86
CA LEU A 481 1.30 37.41 12.02
C LEU A 481 0.59 37.79 10.71
N GLN A 482 1.32 37.78 9.60
CA GLN A 482 0.75 38.10 8.29
C GLN A 482 -0.22 37.01 7.82
N LEU A 483 0.14 35.74 8.05
CA LEU A 483 -0.70 34.58 7.73
C LEU A 483 -2.01 34.60 8.53
N SER A 484 -1.93 34.75 9.86
CA SER A 484 -3.09 34.69 10.76
C SER A 484 -4.09 35.83 10.52
N SER A 485 -3.61 36.98 10.03
CA SER A 485 -4.41 38.14 9.64
C SER A 485 -5.17 37.97 8.32
N SER A 486 -4.82 36.98 7.48
CA SER A 486 -5.36 36.84 6.13
C SER A 486 -6.70 36.10 6.07
N PHE A 487 -7.79 36.84 5.83
CA PHE A 487 -9.13 36.27 5.64
C PHE A 487 -9.21 35.30 4.44
N THR A 488 -8.52 35.62 3.33
CA THR A 488 -8.51 34.79 2.12
C THR A 488 -7.85 33.44 2.38
N LEU A 489 -6.67 33.44 3.02
CA LEU A 489 -5.96 32.21 3.34
C LEU A 489 -6.73 31.39 4.39
N ARG A 490 -7.40 32.05 5.35
CA ARG A 490 -8.29 31.37 6.32
C ARG A 490 -9.46 30.65 5.66
N ASN A 491 -9.96 31.13 4.53
CA ASN A 491 -11.00 30.44 3.76
C ASN A 491 -10.42 29.28 2.94
N TYR A 492 -9.23 29.40 2.36
CA TYR A 492 -8.56 28.25 1.74
C TYR A 492 -8.26 27.15 2.77
N TYR A 493 -7.75 27.50 3.94
CA TYR A 493 -7.48 26.56 5.04
C TYR A 493 -8.72 25.73 5.44
N LYS A 494 -9.92 26.31 5.42
CA LYS A 494 -11.18 25.58 5.70
C LYS A 494 -11.62 24.62 4.59
N THR A 495 -11.04 24.71 3.40
CA THR A 495 -11.48 23.96 2.20
C THR A 495 -10.45 22.95 1.69
N LEU A 496 -9.18 23.13 2.03
CA LEU A 496 -8.07 22.29 1.60
C LEU A 496 -7.69 21.25 2.68
N SER A 497 -6.97 20.20 2.28
CA SER A 497 -6.23 19.36 3.23
C SER A 497 -5.12 20.18 3.89
N LEU A 498 -4.67 19.76 5.08
CA LEU A 498 -3.59 20.46 5.80
C LEU A 498 -2.30 20.53 4.97
N SER A 499 -1.96 19.44 4.27
CA SER A 499 -0.83 19.40 3.34
C SER A 499 -1.01 20.33 2.16
N ALA A 500 -2.17 20.29 1.48
CA ALA A 500 -2.43 21.14 0.32
C ALA A 500 -2.46 22.64 0.67
N PHE A 501 -2.93 23.00 1.87
CA PHE A 501 -2.84 24.38 2.34
C PHE A 501 -1.38 24.87 2.44
N TRP A 502 -0.52 24.13 3.16
CA TRP A 502 0.88 24.51 3.32
C TRP A 502 1.69 24.43 2.02
N ILE A 503 1.34 23.52 1.09
CA ILE A 503 1.95 23.46 -0.24
C ILE A 503 1.51 24.66 -1.10
N LYS A 504 0.25 25.08 -1.03
CA LYS A 504 -0.29 26.20 -1.80
C LYS A 504 0.35 27.55 -1.42
N ILE A 505 0.59 27.79 -0.13
CA ILE A 505 1.12 29.08 0.36
C ILE A 505 2.66 29.14 0.41
N LYS A 506 3.37 28.11 -0.07
CA LYS A 506 4.82 27.95 0.11
C LYS A 506 5.69 29.06 -0.50
N GLU A 507 5.21 29.75 -1.52
CA GLU A 507 5.93 30.86 -2.17
C GLU A 507 5.68 32.20 -1.42
N GLU A 508 4.55 32.32 -0.73
CA GLU A 508 4.18 33.51 0.06
C GLU A 508 4.73 33.44 1.50
N PHE A 509 4.77 32.24 2.10
CA PHE A 509 5.19 31.98 3.48
C PHE A 509 6.23 30.84 3.52
N PRO A 510 7.43 31.03 2.95
CA PRO A 510 8.39 29.95 2.71
C PRO A 510 8.94 29.32 3.99
N LEU A 511 9.16 30.05 5.08
CA LEU A 511 9.75 29.51 6.30
C LEU A 511 8.75 28.60 7.03
N LEU A 512 7.53 29.09 7.26
CA LEU A 512 6.46 28.32 7.90
C LEU A 512 6.05 27.12 7.05
N SER A 513 5.93 27.30 5.73
CA SER A 513 5.54 26.22 4.82
C SER A 513 6.61 25.15 4.73
N ARG A 514 7.90 25.51 4.70
CA ARG A 514 9.00 24.54 4.71
C ARG A 514 8.98 23.68 5.98
N LYS A 515 8.83 24.28 7.17
CA LYS A 515 8.70 23.54 8.43
C LYS A 515 7.45 22.64 8.44
N SER A 516 6.33 23.14 7.96
CA SER A 516 5.06 22.41 7.90
C SER A 516 5.12 21.21 6.94
N ILE A 517 5.63 21.41 5.74
CA ILE A 517 5.82 20.36 4.73
C ILE A 517 6.77 19.28 5.27
N LEU A 518 7.92 19.65 5.86
CA LEU A 518 8.87 18.69 6.42
C LEU A 518 8.30 17.89 7.61
N LEU A 519 7.38 18.47 8.39
CA LEU A 519 6.69 17.75 9.47
C LEU A 519 5.60 16.79 8.96
N LEU A 520 4.92 17.15 7.87
CA LEU A 520 3.80 16.38 7.30
C LEU A 520 4.23 15.32 6.26
N LEU A 521 5.41 15.49 5.66
CA LEU A 521 5.95 14.62 4.61
C LEU A 521 6.26 13.18 5.08
N PRO A 522 6.84 12.92 6.27
CA PRO A 522 7.04 11.55 6.75
C PRO A 522 5.73 10.75 6.84
N PHE A 523 5.78 9.47 6.50
CA PHE A 523 4.67 8.57 6.79
C PHE A 523 4.51 8.38 8.31
N THR A 524 3.32 7.93 8.72
CA THR A 524 2.99 7.66 10.13
C THR A 524 2.65 6.17 10.35
N PRO A 525 1.93 5.50 9.41
CA PRO A 525 1.86 4.04 9.34
C PRO A 525 2.63 3.46 8.14
N THR A 526 2.82 2.14 8.14
CA THR A 526 3.25 1.31 6.99
C THR A 526 2.06 0.72 6.21
N TYR A 527 0.88 1.32 6.33
CA TYR A 527 -0.39 0.85 5.78
C TYR A 527 -0.37 0.60 4.25
N LEU A 528 0.43 1.34 3.47
CA LEU A 528 0.52 1.08 2.03
C LEU A 528 1.28 -0.22 1.75
N CYS A 529 2.28 -0.56 2.57
CA CYS A 529 2.96 -1.84 2.48
C CYS A 529 2.03 -3.00 2.83
N GLU A 530 1.24 -2.89 3.91
CA GLU A 530 0.21 -3.87 4.29
C GLU A 530 -0.80 -4.12 3.15
N LEU A 531 -1.30 -3.03 2.54
CA LEU A 531 -2.17 -3.09 1.35
C LEU A 531 -1.46 -3.71 0.14
N GLY A 532 -0.17 -3.40 -0.04
CA GLY A 532 0.70 -3.96 -1.07
C GLY A 532 0.87 -5.47 -0.93
N PHE A 533 1.09 -5.98 0.29
CA PHE A 533 1.18 -7.42 0.57
C PHE A 533 -0.15 -8.14 0.38
N SER A 534 -1.28 -7.54 0.77
CA SER A 534 -2.61 -8.07 0.46
C SER A 534 -2.82 -8.24 -1.06
N ILE A 535 -2.41 -7.25 -1.85
CA ILE A 535 -2.47 -7.32 -3.31
C ILE A 535 -1.48 -8.34 -3.89
N LEU A 536 -0.26 -8.44 -3.36
CA LEU A 536 0.73 -9.45 -3.75
C LEU A 536 0.18 -10.87 -3.57
N THR A 537 -0.42 -11.18 -2.42
CA THR A 537 -0.98 -12.52 -2.14
C THR A 537 -2.18 -12.84 -3.04
N ARG A 538 -3.00 -11.84 -3.40
CA ARG A 538 -4.06 -12.02 -4.40
C ARG A 538 -3.51 -12.30 -5.82
N LEU A 539 -2.36 -11.73 -6.18
CA LEU A 539 -1.72 -12.00 -7.47
C LEU A 539 -1.03 -13.39 -7.49
N LYS A 540 -0.30 -13.73 -6.42
CA LYS A 540 0.37 -15.02 -6.19
C LYS A 540 -0.60 -16.10 -5.65
N THR A 541 -1.65 -16.42 -6.39
CA THR A 541 -2.48 -17.61 -6.10
C THR A 541 -1.72 -18.90 -6.42
N LYS A 542 -2.10 -20.05 -5.83
CA LYS A 542 -1.48 -21.38 -6.07
C LYS A 542 -1.29 -21.77 -7.55
N LYS A 543 -2.08 -21.23 -8.47
CA LYS A 543 -1.97 -21.46 -9.94
C LYS A 543 -1.00 -20.49 -10.64
N ARG A 544 -0.37 -19.58 -9.90
CA ARG A 544 0.38 -18.39 -10.38
C ARG A 544 1.71 -18.16 -9.67
N ASN A 545 2.16 -19.05 -8.78
CA ASN A 545 3.39 -18.92 -7.99
C ASN A 545 4.69 -18.67 -8.80
N ARG A 546 4.68 -18.86 -10.14
CA ARG A 546 5.82 -18.60 -11.04
C ARG A 546 5.71 -17.28 -11.83
N LEU A 547 4.64 -16.50 -11.66
CA LEU A 547 4.47 -15.22 -12.34
C LEU A 547 5.35 -14.16 -11.67
N ASN A 548 6.12 -13.40 -12.46
CA ASN A 548 6.73 -12.18 -11.97
C ASN A 548 5.62 -11.14 -11.70
N SER A 549 5.22 -11.00 -10.44
CA SER A 549 4.12 -10.13 -10.03
C SER A 549 4.49 -8.65 -9.97
N ALA A 550 5.76 -8.26 -10.08
CA ALA A 550 6.18 -6.87 -9.91
C ALA A 550 5.54 -5.88 -10.92
N PRO A 551 5.37 -6.21 -12.21
CA PRO A 551 4.65 -5.34 -13.16
C PRO A 551 3.16 -5.18 -12.80
N ASP A 552 2.47 -6.30 -12.50
CA ASP A 552 1.08 -6.29 -12.05
C ASP A 552 0.91 -5.46 -10.78
N MET A 553 1.82 -5.62 -9.80
CA MET A 553 1.84 -4.82 -8.58
C MET A 553 2.01 -3.34 -8.87
N ARG A 554 2.98 -2.93 -9.70
CA ARG A 554 3.19 -1.52 -10.06
C ARG A 554 1.91 -0.91 -10.64
N VAL A 555 1.28 -1.58 -11.60
CA VAL A 555 0.04 -1.09 -12.22
C VAL A 555 -1.12 -1.10 -11.22
N ALA A 556 -1.27 -2.15 -10.40
CA ALA A 556 -2.35 -2.26 -9.41
C ALA A 556 -2.25 -1.21 -8.30
N LEU A 557 -1.04 -0.93 -7.81
CA LEU A 557 -0.76 -0.14 -6.59
C LEU A 557 -0.48 1.34 -6.86
N SER A 558 0.01 1.69 -8.04
CA SER A 558 0.37 3.09 -8.35
C SER A 558 -0.82 4.03 -8.28
N SER A 559 -0.64 5.18 -7.64
CA SER A 559 -1.65 6.26 -7.61
C SER A 559 -1.70 7.01 -8.94
N CYS A 560 -0.62 6.96 -9.72
CA CYS A 560 -0.53 7.60 -11.02
C CYS A 560 -1.36 6.88 -12.09
N VAL A 561 -1.92 7.66 -13.02
CA VAL A 561 -2.47 7.18 -14.28
C VAL A 561 -1.38 7.27 -15.36
N PRO A 562 -1.20 6.26 -16.22
CA PRO A 562 -0.27 6.31 -17.34
C PRO A 562 -0.59 7.48 -18.29
N ASP A 563 0.44 8.18 -18.81
CA ASP A 563 0.24 9.05 -19.96
C ASP A 563 0.05 8.18 -21.22
N TRP A 564 -1.20 7.99 -21.61
CA TRP A 564 -1.55 7.19 -22.77
C TRP A 564 -1.00 7.76 -24.09
N SER A 565 -0.86 9.08 -24.19
CA SER A 565 -0.35 9.73 -25.41
C SER A 565 1.13 9.46 -25.57
N GLU A 566 1.91 9.66 -24.50
CA GLU A 566 3.35 9.38 -24.47
C GLU A 566 3.64 7.88 -24.66
N LEU A 567 2.86 7.01 -24.01
CA LEU A 567 2.99 5.56 -24.11
C LEU A 567 2.72 5.06 -25.54
N MET A 568 1.69 5.59 -26.21
CA MET A 568 1.37 5.23 -27.60
C MET A 568 2.42 5.74 -28.59
N ASN A 569 2.90 6.99 -28.43
CA ASN A 569 3.95 7.55 -29.29
C ASN A 569 5.23 6.72 -29.24
N ARG A 570 5.63 6.24 -28.06
CA ARG A 570 6.79 5.33 -27.88
C ARG A 570 6.62 3.94 -28.52
N GLN A 571 5.41 3.56 -28.94
CA GLN A 571 5.14 2.29 -29.62
C GLN A 571 4.95 2.47 -31.13
N ALA A 572 4.75 3.70 -31.60
CA ALA A 572 4.61 4.04 -33.02
C ALA A 572 5.96 4.14 -33.77
N HIS A 573 7.09 4.10 -33.05
CA HIS A 573 8.42 3.99 -33.65
C HIS A 573 8.83 2.52 -33.70
N PRO A 574 8.91 1.90 -34.89
CA PRO A 574 9.46 0.56 -34.99
C PRO A 574 10.93 0.57 -34.55
N SER A 575 11.33 -0.47 -33.81
CA SER A 575 12.75 -0.76 -33.62
C SER A 575 13.36 -1.03 -35.00
N HIS A 576 14.44 -0.32 -35.33
CA HIS A 576 15.17 -0.49 -36.60
C HIS A 576 15.71 -1.91 -36.79
#